data_AF-A0A919PIA3-F1
#
_entry.id   AF-A0A919PIA3-F1
#
_cell.length_a   1.000
_cell.length_b   1.000
_cell.length_c   1.000
_cell.angle_alpha   90.00
_cell.angle_beta   90.00
_cell.angle_gamma   90.00
#
_symmetry.space_group_name_H-M   'P 1'
#
loop_
_entity.id
_entity.type
_entity.pdbx_description
1 polymer ?
#
loop_
_entity_poly.entity_id
_entity_poly.type
_entity_poly.pdbx_seq_one_letter_code
_entity_poly.pdbx_strand_id
1 'polypeptide(L)' 'MPQRYHVTISRAWVELVACHTEAGEDDFDAFLARCPDLLDKRLLTRFYRSTTLASVAARNGWVEPDLHPIPG' A
#
# COMPACT_ATOMS: atom_id res chain seq x y z
N MET A 1 18.47 6.91 15.02
CA MET A 1 18.29 6.67 13.57
C MET A 1 16.81 6.85 13.25
N PRO A 2 16.40 7.64 12.24
CA PRO A 2 15.02 7.57 11.77
C PRO A 2 14.79 6.14 11.29
N GLN A 3 13.84 5.42 11.89
CA GLN A 3 13.41 4.12 11.39
C GLN A 3 12.78 4.37 10.03
N ARG A 4 13.54 4.12 8.95
CA ARG A 4 13.08 4.26 7.55
C ARG A 4 11.99 3.25 7.21
N TYR A 5 11.81 2.25 8.06
CA TYR A 5 10.81 1.21 7.90
C TYR A 5 9.50 1.63 8.55
N HIS A 6 8.41 1.45 7.80
CA HIS A 6 7.05 1.70 8.25
C HIS A 6 6.21 0.47 7.89
N VAL A 7 5.84 -0.31 8.90
CA VAL A 7 5.23 -1.63 8.75
C VAL A 7 3.93 -1.54 7.96
N THR A 8 3.01 -0.65 8.38
CA THR A 8 1.70 -0.53 7.74
C THR A 8 1.82 -0.08 6.29
N ILE A 9 2.66 0.92 5.99
CA ILE A 9 2.85 1.40 4.61
C ILE A 9 3.38 0.28 3.71
N SER A 10 4.42 -0.44 4.17
CA SER A 10 5.03 -1.51 3.39
C SER A 10 4.05 -2.65 3.11
N ARG A 11 3.32 -3.07 4.14
CA ARG A 11 2.34 -4.16 4.02
C ARG A 11 1.14 -3.78 3.16
N ALA A 12 0.55 -2.61 3.38
CA ALA A 12 -0.60 -2.14 2.60
C ALA A 12 -0.26 -2.02 1.11
N TRP A 13 0.96 -1.59 0.78
CA TRP A 13 1.41 -1.54 -0.62
C TRP A 13 1.50 -2.94 -1.24
N VAL A 14 2.04 -3.92 -0.52
CA VAL A 14 2.11 -5.32 -0.99
C VAL A 14 0.71 -5.91 -1.21
N GLU A 15 -0.24 -5.68 -0.29
CA GLU A 15 -1.62 -6.13 -0.45
C GLU A 15 -2.26 -5.50 -1.69
N LEU A 16 -2.06 -4.20 -1.93
CA LEU A 16 -2.56 -3.54 -3.14
C LEU A 16 -1.94 -4.10 -4.42
N VAL A 17 -0.64 -4.38 -4.44
CA VAL A 17 0.00 -5.03 -5.60
C VAL A 17 -0.62 -6.40 -5.85
N ALA A 18 -0.77 -7.21 -4.81
CA ALA A 18 -1.31 -8.57 -4.91
C ALA A 18 -2.73 -8.60 -5.49
N CYS A 19 -3.59 -7.63 -5.13
CA CYS A 19 -4.94 -7.54 -5.70
C CYS A 19 -4.97 -7.22 -7.20
N HIS A 20 -3.91 -6.62 -7.72
CA HIS A 20 -3.82 -6.27 -9.13
C HIS A 20 -3.07 -7.32 -9.94
N THR A 21 -2.25 -8.17 -9.31
CA THR A 21 -1.51 -9.22 -10.01
C THR A 21 -2.45 -10.34 -10.46
N GLU A 22 -2.37 -10.69 -11.74
CA GLU A 22 -3.10 -11.83 -12.30
C GLU A 22 -2.18 -13.06 -12.45
N ALA A 23 -2.74 -14.26 -12.36
CA ALA A 23 -1.97 -15.48 -12.54
C ALA A 23 -1.44 -15.59 -13.99
N GLY A 24 -0.12 -15.65 -14.15
CA GLY A 24 0.54 -15.72 -15.47
C GLY A 24 0.97 -14.36 -16.03
N GLU A 25 0.88 -13.29 -15.25
CA GLU A 25 1.42 -11.97 -15.62
C GLU A 25 2.94 -11.92 -15.41
N ASP A 26 3.71 -12.20 -16.47
CA ASP A 26 5.18 -12.20 -16.45
C ASP A 26 5.80 -10.86 -16.94
N ASP A 27 4.97 -9.95 -17.45
CA ASP A 27 5.40 -8.64 -17.97
C ASP A 27 5.08 -7.51 -16.98
N PHE A 28 6.14 -7.00 -16.35
CA PHE A 28 6.05 -5.92 -15.38
C PHE A 28 5.66 -4.57 -16.00
N ASP A 29 6.07 -4.28 -17.24
CA ASP A 29 5.74 -3.00 -17.88
C ASP A 29 4.25 -2.98 -18.26
N ALA A 30 3.73 -4.11 -18.74
CA ALA A 30 2.30 -4.28 -19.00
C ALA A 30 1.46 -4.15 -17.72
N PHE A 31 1.93 -4.75 -16.62
CA PHE A 31 1.30 -4.62 -15.29
C PHE A 31 1.23 -3.15 -14.84
N LEU A 32 2.34 -2.42 -14.93
CA LEU A 32 2.40 -1.01 -14.54
C LEU A 32 1.53 -0.12 -15.43
N ALA A 33 1.42 -0.43 -16.73
CA ALA A 33 0.54 0.30 -17.64
C ALA A 33 -0.94 0.16 -17.27
N ARG A 34 -1.35 -1.00 -16.74
CA ARG A 34 -2.71 -1.25 -16.24
C ARG A 34 -2.96 -0.66 -14.85
N CYS A 35 -1.92 -0.60 -14.02
CA CYS A 35 -2.02 -0.18 -12.63
C CYS A 35 -1.14 1.04 -12.30
N PRO A 36 -1.26 2.17 -13.03
CA PRO A 36 -0.37 3.33 -12.85
C PRO A 36 -0.49 3.96 -11.45
N ASP A 37 -1.65 3.79 -10.80
CA ASP A 37 -1.92 4.23 -9.44
C ASP A 37 -0.97 3.60 -8.40
N LEU A 38 -0.41 2.41 -8.64
CA LEU A 38 0.54 1.75 -7.72
C LEU A 38 1.86 2.54 -7.58
N LEU A 39 2.17 3.41 -8.54
CA LEU A 39 3.33 4.30 -8.51
C LEU A 39 3.03 5.63 -7.79
N ASP A 40 1.76 5.92 -7.49
CA ASP A 40 1.39 7.12 -6.75
C ASP A 40 1.71 6.96 -5.26
N LYS A 41 2.62 7.80 -4.76
CA LYS A 41 2.98 7.86 -3.34
C LYS A 41 1.81 8.26 -2.44
N ARG A 42 0.73 8.80 -3.01
CA ARG A 42 -0.51 9.17 -2.32
C ARG A 42 -1.56 8.07 -2.37
N LEU A 43 -1.31 6.93 -3.01
CA LEU A 43 -2.29 5.85 -3.11
C LEU A 43 -2.86 5.44 -1.75
N LEU A 44 -2.00 5.29 -0.74
CA LEU A 44 -2.41 4.91 0.61
C LEU A 44 -3.29 5.95 1.31
N THR A 45 -3.29 7.22 0.88
CA THR A 45 -4.19 8.24 1.46
C THR A 45 -5.64 8.06 1.03
N ARG A 46 -5.93 7.16 0.08
CA ARG A 46 -7.29 6.75 -0.28
C ARG A 46 -7.89 5.78 0.76
N PHE A 47 -7.04 5.00 1.44
CA PHE A 47 -7.43 3.96 2.39
C PHE A 47 -7.18 4.38 3.85
N TYR A 48 -6.20 5.25 4.07
CA TYR A 48 -5.80 5.72 5.39
C TYR A 48 -5.87 7.23 5.55
N ARG A 49 -6.24 7.68 6.76
CA ARG A 49 -5.99 9.06 7.19
C ARG A 49 -4.50 9.30 7.39
N SER A 50 -4.05 10.51 7.10
CA SER A 50 -2.66 10.95 7.33
C SER A 50 -2.24 10.79 8.79
N THR A 51 -3.14 11.06 9.74
CA THR A 51 -2.93 10.88 11.18
C THR A 51 -2.69 9.43 11.56
N THR A 52 -3.38 8.50 10.90
CA THR A 52 -3.26 7.06 11.15
C THR A 52 -1.92 6.54 10.65
N LEU A 53 -1.51 6.93 9.43
CA LEU A 53 -0.18 6.62 8.90
C LEU A 53 0.94 7.30 9.70
N ALA A 54 0.71 8.47 10.29
CA ALA A 54 1.71 9.15 11.11
C ALA A 54 1.89 8.52 12.51
N SER A 55 1.00 7.62 12.92
CA SER A 55 1.01 7.04 14.27
C SER A 55 2.21 6.10 14.52
N VAL A 56 2.62 6.01 15.78
CA VAL A 56 3.66 5.05 16.23
C VAL A 56 3.20 3.61 16.01
N ALA A 57 1.89 3.35 16.21
CA ALA A 57 1.30 2.03 15.99
C ALA A 57 1.44 1.59 14.52
N ALA A 58 1.09 2.45 13.57
CA ALA A 58 1.19 2.13 12.14
C ALA A 58 2.65 1.95 11.69
N ARG A 59 3.59 2.71 12.29
CA ARG A 59 5.01 2.56 11.98
C ARG A 59 5.58 1.22 12.46
N ASN A 60 5.18 0.78 13.65
CA ASN A 60 5.75 -0.38 14.33
C ASN A 60 4.93 -1.67 14.19
N GLY A 61 3.73 -1.60 13.62
CA GLY A 61 2.81 -2.71 13.48
C GLY A 61 1.82 -2.50 12.35
N TRP A 62 0.91 -3.47 12.19
CA TRP A 62 -0.20 -3.38 11.25
C TRP A 62 -1.36 -2.61 11.89
N VAL A 63 -1.88 -1.63 11.16
CA VAL A 63 -3.12 -0.94 11.47
C VAL A 63 -4.03 -1.08 10.26
N GLU A 64 -5.27 -1.51 10.50
CA GLU A 64 -6.29 -1.64 9.45
C GLU A 64 -6.62 -0.26 8.82
N PRO A 65 -7.00 -0.22 7.53
CA PRO A 65 -7.45 0.99 6.86
C PRO A 65 -8.65 1.64 7.57
N ASP A 66 -8.58 2.95 7.80
CA ASP A 66 -9.58 3.72 8.56
C ASP A 66 -10.45 4.64 7.69
N LEU A 67 -10.23 4.68 6.37
CA LEU A 67 -11.11 5.32 5.40
C LEU A 67 -11.91 4.28 4.62
N HIS A 68 -11.21 3.45 3.85
CA HIS A 68 -11.79 2.41 2.99
C HIS A 68 -10.95 1.14 3.11
N PRO A 69 -11.57 -0.06 3.08
CA PRO A 69 -10.81 -1.31 3.12
C PRO A 69 -9.91 -1.42 1.88
N ILE A 70 -8.74 -2.02 2.05
CA ILE A 70 -7.92 -2.46 0.91
C ILE A 70 -8.68 -3.62 0.25
N PRO A 71 -8.78 -3.65 -1.10
CA PRO A 71 -9.35 -4.80 -1.80
C PRO A 71 -8.67 -6.10 -1.36
N GLY A 72 -9.40 -7.21 -1.37
CA GLY A 72 -8.89 -8.54 -1.02
C GLY A 72 -8.87 -9.46 -2.22
#